data_AF-A0A2D8Z011-F1
#
_entry.id   AF-A0A2D8Z011-F1
#
_cell.length_a   1.000
_cell.length_b   1.000
_cell.length_c   1.000
_cell.angle_alpha   90.00
_cell.angle_beta   90.00
_cell.angle_gamma   90.00
#
_symmetry.space_group_name_H-M   'P 1'
#
loop_
_entity.id
_entity.type
_entity.pdbx_description
1 polymer ?
#
loop_
_entity_poly.entity_id
_entity_poly.type
_entity_poly.pdbx_seq_one_letter_code
_entity_poly.pdbx_strand_id
1 'polypeptide(L)'
;MPSDSDEQFDKADMILSNALQEFISAGVSQEVYGMAMLEIGVLALVKLDESEERIAALVTDFISRARQSMPQAPAPRATDT
;
A
#
# COMPACT_ATOMS: atom_id res chain seq x y z
N MET A 1 -19.41 -15.67 -13.27
CA MET A 1 -19.82 -14.25 -13.18
C MET A 1 -18.88 -13.63 -12.17
N PRO A 2 -18.17 -12.53 -12.50
CA PRO A 2 -17.45 -11.77 -11.49
C PRO A 2 -18.46 -11.35 -10.40
N SER A 3 -18.04 -11.36 -9.15
CA SER A 3 -18.86 -10.86 -8.06
C SER A 3 -18.87 -9.32 -8.09
N ASP A 4 -19.92 -8.68 -7.56
CA ASP A 4 -19.97 -7.21 -7.43
C ASP A 4 -18.79 -6.64 -6.61
N SER A 5 -18.11 -7.48 -5.82
CA SER A 5 -16.88 -7.15 -5.11
C SER A 5 -15.69 -7.05 -6.05
N ASP A 6 -15.59 -7.94 -7.05
CA ASP A 6 -14.47 -7.96 -8.00
C ASP A 6 -14.45 -6.67 -8.84
N GLU A 7 -15.61 -6.18 -9.27
CA GLU A 7 -15.72 -4.91 -9.98
C GLU A 7 -15.33 -3.69 -9.13
N GLN A 8 -15.55 -3.76 -7.81
CA GLN A 8 -15.17 -2.69 -6.89
C GLN A 8 -13.65 -2.67 -6.67
N PHE A 9 -13.02 -3.84 -6.59
CA PHE A 9 -11.56 -3.95 -6.52
C PHE A 9 -10.90 -3.45 -7.81
N ASP A 10 -11.41 -3.83 -8.98
CA ASP A 10 -10.89 -3.35 -10.27
C ASP A 10 -10.96 -1.82 -10.40
N LYS A 11 -12.06 -1.21 -9.93
CA LYS A 11 -12.21 0.25 -9.89
C LYS A 11 -11.23 0.90 -8.93
N ALA A 12 -11.04 0.31 -7.73
CA ALA A 12 -10.09 0.80 -6.75
C ALA A 12 -8.66 0.76 -7.31
N ASP A 13 -8.27 -0.32 -7.96
CA ASP A 13 -6.95 -0.49 -8.58
C ASP A 13 -6.69 0.56 -9.67
N MET A 14 -7.68 0.82 -10.52
CA MET A 14 -7.58 1.87 -11.55
C MET A 14 -7.38 3.26 -10.93
N ILE A 15 -8.14 3.59 -9.89
CA ILE A 15 -8.03 4.88 -9.18
C ILE A 15 -6.65 5.01 -8.52
N LEU A 16 -6.19 3.97 -7.83
CA LEU A 16 -4.89 3.95 -7.17
C LEU A 16 -3.73 4.07 -8.17
N SER A 17 -3.84 3.41 -9.33
CA SER A 17 -2.86 3.51 -10.41
C SER A 17 -2.76 4.95 -10.94
N ASN A 18 -3.89 5.61 -11.16
CA ASN A 18 -3.92 7.01 -11.61
C ASN A 18 -3.32 7.95 -10.57
N ALA A 19 -3.73 7.81 -9.30
CA ALA A 19 -3.21 8.62 -8.20
C ALA A 19 -1.69 8.43 -8.02
N LEU A 20 -1.18 7.21 -8.18
CA LEU A 20 0.25 6.93 -8.16
C LEU A 20 0.98 7.66 -9.30
N GLN A 21 0.44 7.63 -10.51
CA GLN A 21 1.01 8.37 -11.65
C GLN A 21 1.03 9.88 -11.40
N GLU A 22 -0.03 10.43 -10.80
CA GLU A 22 -0.10 11.84 -10.43
C GLU A 22 1.00 12.21 -9.41
N PHE A 23 1.17 11.42 -8.34
CA PHE A 23 2.24 11.63 -7.36
C PHE A 23 3.63 11.62 -8.00
N ILE A 24 3.90 10.65 -8.88
CA ILE A 24 5.16 10.55 -9.60
C ILE A 24 5.37 11.78 -10.49
N SER A 25 4.34 12.19 -11.24
CA SER A 25 4.43 13.34 -12.16
C SER A 25 4.64 14.67 -11.43
N ALA A 26 4.12 14.79 -10.21
CA ALA A 26 4.26 15.96 -9.35
C ALA A 26 5.59 15.98 -8.58
N GLY A 27 6.44 14.95 -8.72
CA GLY A 27 7.72 14.86 -8.02
C GLY A 27 7.59 14.61 -6.52
N VAL A 28 6.47 14.03 -6.07
CA VAL A 28 6.28 13.66 -4.66
C VAL A 28 7.15 12.44 -4.34
N SER A 29 7.85 12.47 -3.20
CA SER A 29 8.73 11.38 -2.82
C SER A 29 7.94 10.10 -2.52
N GLN A 30 8.57 8.95 -2.76
CA GLN A 30 7.98 7.64 -2.50
C GLN A 30 7.55 7.42 -1.05
N GLU A 31 8.32 7.96 -0.11
CA GLU A 31 7.97 7.94 1.30
C GLU A 31 6.66 8.70 1.57
N VAL A 32 6.54 9.92 1.02
CA VAL A 32 5.37 10.79 1.27
C VAL A 32 4.10 10.21 0.64
N TYR A 33 4.12 9.80 -0.64
CA TYR A 33 2.91 9.22 -1.22
C TYR A 33 2.59 7.85 -0.63
N GLY A 34 3.60 7.09 -0.18
CA GLY A 34 3.39 5.82 0.53
C GLY A 34 2.64 6.02 1.85
N MET A 35 3.03 7.03 2.63
CA MET A 35 2.32 7.41 3.86
C MET A 35 0.90 7.89 3.56
N ALA A 36 0.72 8.76 2.58
CA ALA A 36 -0.60 9.29 2.22
C ALA A 36 -1.59 8.16 1.85
N MET A 37 -1.15 7.17 1.06
CA MET A 37 -1.98 6.02 0.70
C MET A 37 -2.34 5.15 1.93
N LEU A 38 -1.39 4.95 2.85
CA LEU A 38 -1.65 4.22 4.10
C LEU A 38 -2.69 4.96 4.96
N GLU A 39 -2.54 6.27 5.11
CA GLU A 39 -3.46 7.11 5.89
C GLU A 39 -4.88 7.05 5.32
N ILE A 40 -5.04 7.14 3.99
CA ILE A 40 -6.36 7.01 3.34
C ILE A 40 -7.00 5.65 3.64
N GLY A 41 -6.22 4.56 3.57
CA GLY A 41 -6.70 3.22 3.90
C GLY A 41 -7.13 3.10 5.36
N VAL A 42 -6.32 3.59 6.30
CA VAL A 42 -6.65 3.59 7.74
C VAL A 42 -7.89 4.42 8.02
N LEU A 43 -8.02 5.61 7.44
CA LEU A 43 -9.21 6.47 7.60
C LEU A 43 -10.49 5.77 7.11
N ALA A 44 -10.42 5.03 6.01
CA ALA A 44 -11.55 4.25 5.51
C ALA A 44 -11.98 3.15 6.51
N LEU A 45 -11.02 2.45 7.12
CA LEU A 45 -11.29 1.42 8.13
C LEU A 45 -11.85 2.03 9.43
N VAL A 46 -11.27 3.14 9.90
CA VAL A 46 -11.79 3.87 11.08
C VAL A 46 -13.23 4.33 10.85
N LYS A 47 -13.56 4.79 9.64
CA LYS A 47 -14.94 5.18 9.28
C LYS A 47 -15.93 4.01 9.32
N LEU A 48 -15.45 2.78 9.16
CA LEU A 48 -16.24 1.55 9.29
C LEU A 48 -16.30 1.03 10.73
N ASP A 49 -15.78 1.79 11.71
CA ASP A 49 -15.73 1.41 13.13
C ASP A 49 -14.87 0.16 13.38
N GLU A 50 -13.87 -0.08 12.53
CA GLU A 50 -12.87 -1.14 12.74
C GLU A 50 -11.99 -0.82 13.95
N SER A 51 -11.68 -1.84 14.76
CA SER A 51 -10.86 -1.65 15.96
C SER A 51 -9.39 -1.38 15.62
N GLU A 52 -8.70 -0.64 16.49
CA GLU A 52 -7.27 -0.37 16.33
C GLU A 52 -6.45 -1.66 16.23
N GLU A 53 -6.79 -2.67 17.04
CA GLU A 53 -6.13 -3.99 17.02
C GLU A 53 -6.33 -4.70 15.68
N ARG A 54 -7.54 -4.59 15.10
CA ARG A 54 -7.85 -5.21 13.81
C ARG A 54 -7.07 -4.54 12.69
N ILE A 55 -7.00 -3.21 12.68
CA ILE A 55 -6.22 -2.43 11.71
C ILE A 55 -4.73 -2.78 11.83
N ALA A 56 -4.17 -2.82 13.04
CA ALA A 56 -2.78 -3.17 13.28
C ALA A 56 -2.42 -4.59 12.81
N ALA A 57 -3.33 -5.56 13.03
CA ALA A 57 -3.17 -6.92 12.54
C ALA A 57 -3.14 -6.98 11.00
N LEU A 58 -4.08 -6.29 10.33
CA LEU A 58 -4.13 -6.23 8.86
C LEU A 58 -2.84 -5.65 8.26
N VAL A 59 -2.31 -4.57 8.84
CA VAL A 59 -1.05 -3.95 8.40
C VAL A 59 0.13 -4.90 8.61
N THR A 60 0.21 -5.56 9.77
CA THR A 60 1.27 -6.53 10.09
C THR A 60 1.26 -7.71 9.11
N ASP A 61 0.09 -8.26 8.84
CA ASP A 61 -0.09 -9.36 7.88
C ASP A 61 0.29 -8.93 6.46
N PHE A 62 -0.07 -7.71 6.06
CA PHE A 62 0.32 -7.16 4.77
C PHE A 62 1.84 -7.02 4.64
N ILE A 63 2.52 -6.46 5.65
CA ILE A 63 3.99 -6.35 5.66
C ILE A 63 4.65 -7.72 5.52
N SER A 64 4.13 -8.74 6.22
CA SER A 64 4.62 -10.11 6.12
C SER A 64 4.54 -10.65 4.68
N ARG A 65 3.37 -10.51 4.02
CA ARG A 65 3.18 -10.93 2.62
C ARG A 65 4.02 -10.12 1.63
N ALA A 66 4.13 -8.81 1.83
CA ALA A 66 4.90 -7.92 0.98
C ALA A 66 6.39 -8.31 1.00
N ARG A 67 6.95 -8.59 2.19
CA ARG A 67 8.34 -9.05 2.33
C ARG A 67 8.62 -10.38 1.64
N GLN A 68 7.63 -11.29 1.62
CA GLN A 68 7.76 -12.57 0.91
C GLN A 68 7.69 -12.40 -0.61
N SER A 69 7.00 -11.37 -1.09
CA SER A 69 6.75 -11.12 -2.52
C SER A 69 7.77 -10.16 -3.14
N MET A 70 8.47 -9.35 -2.33
CA MET A 70 9.55 -8.50 -2.81
C MET A 70 10.84 -9.32 -2.98
N PRO A 71 11.55 -9.20 -4.12
CA PRO A 71 12.91 -9.71 -4.22
C PRO A 71 13.76 -9.16 -3.06
N GLN A 72 14.58 -10.01 -2.44
CA GLN A 72 15.56 -9.56 -1.46
C GLN A 72 16.31 -8.35 -2.01
N ALA A 73 16.27 -7.22 -1.28
CA ALA A 73 17.08 -6.07 -1.62
C ALA A 73 18.54 -6.55 -1.76
N PRO A 74 19.26 -6.17 -2.84
CA PRO A 74 20.63 -6.59 -3.03
C PRO A 74 21.43 -6.21 -1.79
N ALA A 75 22.24 -7.16 -1.29
CA ALA A 75 23.06 -6.95 -0.11
C ALA A 75 23.87 -5.64 -0.27
N PRO A 76 24.05 -4.86 0.82
CA PRO A 76 24.89 -3.67 0.77
C PRO A 76 26.23 -4.05 0.14
N ARG A 77 26.65 -3.35 -0.92
CA ARG A 77 28.02 -3.53 -1.44
C ARG A 77 28.96 -3.29 -0.26
N ALA A 78 29.71 -4.32 0.11
CA ALA A 78 30.85 -4.13 1.00
C ALA A 78 31.69 -3.01 0.38
N THR A 79 31.79 -1.89 1.08
CA THR A 79 32.78 -0.89 0.77
C THR A 79 34.13 -1.54 1.06
N ASP A 80 34.76 -2.09 0.04
CA ASP A 80 36.18 -2.45 0.08
C ASP A 80 36.96 -1.16 0.32
N THR A 81 37.42 -0.98 1.55
CA THR A 81 38.50 -0.03 1.94
C THR A 81 39.77 -0.82 2.20
#